data_AF-A0A7C7VLC9-F1
#
_entry.id   AF-A0A7C7VLC9-F1
#
_cell.length_a   1.000
_cell.length_b   1.000
_cell.length_c   1.000
_cell.angle_alpha   90.00
_cell.angle_beta   90.00
_cell.angle_gamma   90.00
#
_symmetry.space_group_name_H-M   'P 1'
#
loop_
_entity.id
_entity.type
_entity.pdbx_description
1 polymer ?
#
loop_
_entity_poly.entity_id
_entity_poly.type
_entity_poly.pdbx_seq_one_letter_code
_entity_poly.pdbx_strand_id
1 'polypeptide(L)' 'MAAIKESITELGQYLKDSKGEMKKVTWPSRKATIGLTWVVLVVVLVISLYLGVVDLGLSKLVKFILSV' A
#
# COMPACT_ATOMS: atom_id res chain seq x y z
N MET A 1 -21.90 -12.44 -38.07
CA MET A 1 -20.42 -12.53 -38.15
C MET A 1 -19.73 -11.17 -38.24
N ALA A 2 -20.32 -10.15 -38.88
CA ALA A 2 -19.77 -8.79 -38.93
C ALA A 2 -19.68 -8.09 -37.55
N ALA A 3 -20.74 -8.18 -36.72
CA ALA A 3 -20.76 -7.56 -35.40
C ALA A 3 -19.65 -8.05 -34.45
N ILE A 4 -19.33 -9.36 -34.50
CA ILE A 4 -18.25 -9.95 -33.68
C ILE A 4 -16.87 -9.41 -34.12
N LYS A 5 -16.67 -9.24 -35.43
CA LYS A 5 -15.42 -8.73 -36.00
C LYS A 5 -15.19 -7.26 -35.65
N GLU A 6 -16.28 -6.50 -35.52
CA GLU A 6 -16.24 -5.10 -35.10
C GLU A 6 -15.88 -4.96 -33.62
N SER A 7 -16.53 -5.70 -32.72
CA SER A 7 -16.24 -5.68 -31.28
C SER A 7 -14.81 -6.12 -30.94
N ILE A 8 -14.25 -7.10 -31.67
CA ILE A 8 -12.85 -7.53 -31.50
C ILE A 8 -11.88 -6.40 -31.92
N THR A 9 -12.24 -5.61 -32.92
CA THR A 9 -11.43 -4.48 -33.39
C THR A 9 -11.45 -3.34 -32.39
N GLU A 10 -12.61 -3.02 -31.80
CA GLU A 10 -12.72 -2.03 -30.73
C GLU A 10 -11.92 -2.45 -29.49
N LEU A 11 -12.03 -3.69 -29.03
CA LEU A 11 -11.25 -4.19 -27.88
C LEU A 11 -9.73 -4.09 -28.10
N GLY A 12 -9.27 -4.36 -29.33
CA GLY A 12 -7.87 -4.17 -29.70
C GLY A 12 -7.41 -2.71 -29.62
N GLN A 13 -8.28 -1.76 -29.98
CA GLN A 13 -8.03 -0.32 -29.84
C GLN A 13 -8.02 0.09 -28.35
N TYR A 14 -8.99 -0.35 -27.55
CA TYR A 14 -9.03 -0.08 -26.10
C TYR A 14 -7.75 -0.55 -25.38
N LEU A 15 -7.23 -1.73 -25.72
CA LEU A 15 -5.97 -2.24 -25.15
C LEU A 15 -4.74 -1.44 -25.61
N LYS A 16 -4.77 -0.92 -26.84
CA LYS A 16 -3.69 -0.08 -27.40
C LYS A 16 -3.67 1.30 -26.72
N ASP A 17 -4.85 1.87 -26.49
CA ASP A 17 -5.02 3.14 -25.79
C ASP A 17 -4.69 3.01 -24.30
N SER A 18 -5.10 1.91 -23.66
CA SER A 18 -4.73 1.57 -22.28
C SER A 18 -3.22 1.40 -22.09
N LYS A 19 -2.50 0.84 -23.08
CA LYS A 19 -1.03 0.80 -23.09
C LYS A 19 -0.41 2.20 -23.21
N GLY A 20 -1.05 3.13 -23.92
CA GLY A 20 -0.63 4.53 -24.01
C GLY A 20 -0.78 5.26 -22.68
N GLU A 21 -1.90 5.07 -22.00
CA GLU A 21 -2.18 5.58 -20.65
C GLU A 21 -1.21 5.00 -19.60
N MET A 22 -0.92 3.69 -19.68
CA MET A 22 0.01 3.02 -18.79
C MET A 22 1.44 3.59 -18.86
N LYS A 23 1.83 4.20 -19.99
CA LYS A 23 3.11 4.91 -20.12
C LYS A 23 3.13 6.27 -19.42
N LYS A 24 1.97 6.87 -19.14
CA LYS A 24 1.87 8.09 -18.33
C LYS A 24 2.02 7.79 -16.83
N VAL A 25 1.86 6.53 -16.44
CA VAL A 25 2.12 6.08 -15.07
C VAL A 25 3.62 6.12 -14.83
N THR A 26 4.06 7.11 -14.07
CA THR A 26 5.45 7.25 -13.64
C THR A 26 5.78 6.16 -12.63
N TRP A 27 6.25 5.02 -13.14
CA TRP A 27 6.71 3.94 -12.27
C TRP A 27 7.89 4.43 -11.44
N PRO A 28 7.82 4.32 -10.10
CA PRO A 28 8.88 4.78 -9.23
C PRO A 28 10.17 4.05 -9.56
N SER A 29 11.28 4.79 -9.61
CA SER A 29 12.60 4.16 -9.77
C SER A 29 12.88 3.25 -8.57
N ARG A 30 13.61 2.15 -8.78
CA ARG A 30 13.94 1.19 -7.71
C ARG A 30 14.55 1.87 -6.47
N LYS A 31 15.32 2.94 -6.67
CA LYS A 31 15.93 3.73 -5.58
C LYS A 31 14.88 4.48 -4.75
N ALA A 32 13.86 5.05 -5.38
CA ALA A 32 12.77 5.73 -4.70
C ALA A 32 11.92 4.73 -3.89
N THR A 33 11.62 3.57 -4.45
CA THR A 33 10.88 2.51 -3.74
C THR A 33 11.60 2.06 -2.49
N ILE A 34 12.91 1.80 -2.57
CA ILE A 34 13.71 1.39 -1.41
C ILE A 34 13.75 2.51 -0.36
N GLY A 35 13.93 3.76 -0.76
CA GLY A 35 13.91 4.90 0.17
C GLY A 35 12.59 5.03 0.91
N LEU A 36 11.46 4.94 0.20
CA LEU A 36 10.12 5.01 0.79
C LEU A 36 9.86 3.84 1.75
N THR A 37 10.24 2.61 1.36
CA THR A 37 10.13 1.43 2.24
C THR A 37 10.94 1.62 3.51
N TRP A 38 12.12 2.25 3.42
CA TRP A 38 12.96 2.44 4.60
C TRP A 38 12.36 3.43 5.60
N VAL A 39 11.81 4.54 5.09
CA VAL A 39 11.08 5.51 5.92
C VAL A 39 9.91 4.85 6.63
N VAL A 40 9.09 4.06 5.92
CA VAL A 40 7.95 3.34 6.51
C VAL A 40 8.39 2.39 7.62
N LEU A 41 9.46 1.64 7.41
CA LEU A 41 10.02 0.71 8.40
C LEU A 41 10.45 1.43 9.70
N VAL A 42 11.12 2.58 9.59
CA VAL A 42 11.50 3.37 10.76
C VAL A 42 10.26 3.89 11.50
N VAL A 43 9.27 4.42 10.78
CA VAL A 43 8.03 4.93 11.38
C VAL A 43 7.27 3.83 12.12
N VAL A 44 7.12 2.66 11.50
CA VAL A 44 6.45 1.50 12.12
C VAL A 44 7.21 1.02 13.37
N LEU A 45 8.54 0.98 13.33
CA LEU A 45 9.36 0.65 14.49
C LEU A 45 9.13 1.62 15.67
N VAL A 46 9.10 2.92 15.40
CA VAL A 46 8.88 3.94 16.45
C VAL A 46 7.47 3.81 17.04
N ILE A 47 6.44 3.70 16.18
CA ILE A 47 5.05 3.60 16.62
C ILE A 47 4.82 2.30 17.42
N SER A 48 5.32 1.17 16.93
CA SER A 48 5.16 -0.12 17.63
C SER A 48 5.86 -0.14 18.98
N LEU A 49 7.05 0.48 19.10
CA LEU A 49 7.74 0.62 20.38
C LEU A 49 6.94 1.49 21.35
N TYR A 50 6.44 2.64 20.88
CA TYR A 50 5.62 3.54 21.69
C TYR A 50 4.36 2.86 22.20
N LEU A 51 3.59 2.23 21.30
CA LEU A 51 2.38 1.49 21.68
C LEU A 51 2.73 0.36 22.65
N GLY A 52 3.75 -0.45 22.36
CA GLY A 52 4.17 -1.53 23.27
C GLY A 52 4.50 -1.05 24.69
N VAL A 53 5.16 0.10 24.84
CA VAL A 53 5.41 0.69 26.18
C VAL A 53 4.11 1.11 26.85
N VAL A 54 3.21 1.76 26.11
CA VAL A 54 1.90 2.19 26.61
C VAL A 54 1.03 1.00 27.02
N ASP A 55 0.94 -0.04 26.19
CA ASP A 55 0.20 -1.28 26.45
C ASP A 55 0.71 -1.99 27.71
N LEU A 56 2.04 -2.05 27.91
CA LEU A 56 2.64 -2.63 29.12
C LEU A 56 2.36 -1.76 30.36
N GLY A 57 2.37 -0.44 30.22
CA GLY A 57 2.03 0.50 31.29
C GLY A 57 0.57 0.38 31.73
N LEU A 58 -0.35 0.44 30.76
CA LEU A 58 -1.79 0.28 31.01
C LEU A 58 -2.11 -1.10 31.58
N SER A 59 -1.50 -2.17 31.05
CA SER A 59 -1.73 -3.53 31.56
C SER A 59 -1.36 -3.67 33.03
N LYS A 60 -0.28 -3.01 33.47
CA LYS A 60 0.10 -2.97 34.90
C LYS A 60 -0.88 -2.15 35.73
N LEU A 61 -1.33 -1.00 35.22
CA LEU A 61 -2.31 -0.13 35.90
C LEU A 61 -3.66 -0.84 36.08
N VAL A 62 -4.16 -1.48 35.02
CA VAL A 62 -5.41 -2.25 35.05
C VAL A 62 -5.32 -3.42 36.01
N LYS A 63 -4.19 -4.15 36.01
CA LYS A 63 -3.95 -5.23 36.99
C LYS A 63 -3.93 -4.71 38.42
N PHE A 64 -3.32 -3.55 38.66
CA PHE A 64 -3.31 -2.93 39.99
C PHE A 64 -4.73 -2.59 40.44
N ILE A 65 -5.55 -1.98 39.58
CA ILE A 65 -6.94 -1.62 39.90
C ILE A 65 -7.84 -2.85 40.11
N LEU A 66 -7.67 -3.91 39.31
CA LEU A 66 -8.47 -5.14 39.47
C LEU A 66 -8.01 -6.02 40.65
N SER A 67 -6.78 -5.85 41.09
CA SER A 67 -6.21 -6.56 42.24
C SER A 67 -6.37 -5.79 43.56
N VAL A 68 -6.82 -4.54 43.51
CA VAL A 68 -7.14 -3.70 44.68
C VAL A 68 -8.57 -3.96 45.16
#